data_AF-A0A7K1J9H2-F1
#
_entry.id   AF-A0A7K1J9H2-F1
#
_cell.length_a   1.000
_cell.length_b   1.000
_cell.length_c   1.000
_cell.angle_alpha   90.00
_cell.angle_beta   90.00
_cell.angle_gamma   90.00
#
_symmetry.space_group_name_H-M   'P 1'
#
loop_
_entity.id
_entity.type
_entity.pdbx_description
1 polymer ?
#
loop_
_entity_poly.entity_id
_entity_poly.type
_entity_poly.pdbx_seq_one_letter_code
_entity_poly.pdbx_strand_id
1 'polypeptide(L)'
;MTATVDVAIVGAGPAGLTAAAALSRDGLNVVVLERESAAGGIPRHSDHLGYGIRDMKTFISGPTYAERLTRQALDAGATIRTNTMVTGWADTTTLEVTSPDGRDQLQARAIILATGARERPRPARMIPGDRAAGVYTTGHLQNIVHLKHGKVGRRAVVVGAELVSYSAVLTLKHAGCQTVLMTSKYPSPESYGVFNLAGRSPLMDVHVATRTRLVRIIGKSHVQAVEIENLDTAERRIIDCDTVILTGDWIPDNELARTAGLDIDPGTLGPVTDTALRTSSPGVFAIGNLLHPVDTADIAALDGRHVAEAVRAFLDGRQPAGQSVPVQAQAPLRWVAPSRVRVGDAAPARHRLLLWTDTLVRIPKVVATQNGKVIGRRTLPWPASPGRVFRVPSSILDRIDYEAGAVTLSLVND
;
A
#
# COMPACT_ATOMS: atom_id res chain seq x y z
N MET A 1 -31.05 -2.13 -19.66
CA MET A 1 -30.33 -3.38 -19.32
C MET A 1 -28.94 -2.97 -18.88
N THR A 2 -28.57 -3.27 -17.65
CA THR A 2 -27.19 -3.10 -17.16
C THR A 2 -26.30 -4.04 -17.96
N ALA A 3 -25.31 -3.50 -18.68
CA ALA A 3 -24.40 -4.31 -19.48
C ALA A 3 -23.52 -5.15 -18.54
N THR A 4 -23.60 -6.48 -18.62
CA THR A 4 -22.76 -7.39 -17.84
C THR A 4 -21.39 -7.48 -18.48
N VAL A 5 -20.34 -7.27 -17.68
CA VAL A 5 -18.93 -7.44 -18.10
C VAL A 5 -18.35 -8.73 -17.51
N ASP A 6 -17.25 -9.22 -18.08
CA ASP A 6 -16.58 -10.39 -17.51
C ASP A 6 -15.87 -10.04 -16.22
N VAL A 7 -15.14 -8.92 -16.21
CA VAL A 7 -14.39 -8.46 -15.04
C VAL A 7 -14.54 -6.96 -14.83
N ALA A 8 -14.95 -6.58 -13.63
CA ALA A 8 -14.85 -5.19 -13.17
C ALA A 8 -13.66 -5.05 -12.21
N ILE A 9 -12.81 -4.05 -12.46
CA ILE A 9 -11.64 -3.73 -11.64
C ILE A 9 -11.85 -2.36 -11.01
N VAL A 10 -11.82 -2.28 -9.68
CA VAL A 10 -12.03 -1.04 -8.94
C VAL A 10 -10.68 -0.43 -8.57
N GLY A 11 -10.28 0.60 -9.31
CA GLY A 11 -9.03 1.34 -9.16
C GLY A 11 -8.07 1.12 -10.33
N ALA A 12 -7.67 2.19 -11.02
CA ALA A 12 -6.70 2.17 -12.11
C ALA A 12 -5.28 2.50 -11.63
N GLY A 13 -4.90 2.01 -10.46
CA GLY A 13 -3.50 2.01 -10.00
C GLY A 13 -2.67 0.90 -10.65
N PRO A 14 -1.38 0.76 -10.30
CA PRO A 14 -0.49 -0.23 -10.90
C PRO A 14 -1.01 -1.68 -10.86
N ALA A 15 -1.60 -2.08 -9.73
CA ALA A 15 -2.19 -3.40 -9.56
C ALA A 15 -3.37 -3.62 -10.52
N GLY A 16 -4.34 -2.70 -10.52
CA GLY A 16 -5.54 -2.80 -11.36
C GLY A 16 -5.23 -2.74 -12.86
N LEU A 17 -4.36 -1.82 -13.28
CA LEU A 17 -3.93 -1.72 -14.69
C LEU A 17 -3.19 -2.98 -15.17
N THR A 18 -2.35 -3.57 -14.32
CA THR A 18 -1.65 -4.81 -14.68
C THR A 18 -2.61 -6.00 -14.77
N ALA A 19 -3.59 -6.10 -13.86
CA ALA A 19 -4.65 -7.10 -13.95
C ALA A 19 -5.50 -6.91 -15.22
N ALA A 20 -5.86 -5.67 -15.54
CA ALA A 20 -6.62 -5.34 -16.74
C ALA A 20 -5.89 -5.78 -18.01
N ALA A 21 -4.60 -5.44 -18.12
CA ALA A 21 -3.78 -5.85 -19.25
C ALA A 21 -3.62 -7.37 -19.36
N ALA A 22 -3.53 -8.08 -18.23
CA ALA A 22 -3.38 -9.54 -18.22
C ALA A 22 -4.67 -10.26 -18.66
N LEU A 23 -5.83 -9.81 -18.18
CA LEU A 23 -7.13 -10.43 -18.43
C LEU A 23 -7.72 -10.08 -19.80
N SER A 24 -7.52 -8.84 -20.27
CA SER A 24 -8.07 -8.41 -21.57
C SER A 24 -7.40 -9.11 -22.75
N ARG A 25 -6.12 -9.50 -22.61
CA ARG A 25 -5.40 -10.28 -23.63
C ARG A 25 -6.03 -11.63 -23.94
N ASP A 26 -6.86 -12.15 -23.05
CA ASP A 26 -7.57 -13.41 -23.26
C ASP A 26 -8.95 -13.21 -23.92
N GLY A 27 -9.26 -11.99 -24.38
CA GLY A 27 -10.54 -11.64 -25.00
C GLY A 27 -11.67 -11.39 -24.00
N LEU A 28 -11.38 -11.31 -22.70
CA LEU A 28 -12.37 -10.97 -21.67
C LEU A 28 -12.79 -9.50 -21.78
N ASN A 29 -14.07 -9.23 -21.59
CA ASN A 29 -14.60 -7.87 -21.46
C ASN A 29 -14.25 -7.31 -20.07
N VAL A 30 -13.16 -6.53 -19.99
CA VAL A 30 -12.65 -5.95 -18.75
C VAL A 30 -12.92 -4.46 -18.68
N VAL A 31 -13.56 -4.01 -17.60
CA VAL A 31 -13.78 -2.59 -17.29
C VAL A 31 -13.03 -2.21 -16.02
N VAL A 32 -12.19 -1.18 -16.10
CA VAL A 32 -11.50 -0.56 -14.96
C VAL A 32 -12.23 0.73 -14.59
N LEU A 33 -12.63 0.86 -13.34
CA LEU A 33 -13.30 2.04 -12.79
C LEU A 33 -12.30 2.86 -11.98
N GLU A 34 -12.11 4.13 -12.36
CA GLU A 34 -11.17 5.05 -11.74
C GLU A 34 -11.89 6.33 -11.29
N ARG A 35 -11.78 6.65 -10.00
CA ARG A 35 -12.44 7.83 -9.41
C ARG A 35 -11.80 9.14 -9.86
N GLU A 36 -10.50 9.11 -10.15
CA GLU A 36 -9.74 10.28 -10.59
C GLU A 36 -9.95 10.56 -12.09
N SER A 37 -9.59 11.76 -12.51
CA SER A 37 -9.63 12.19 -13.91
C SER A 37 -8.62 11.46 -14.82
N ALA A 38 -7.66 10.74 -14.24
CA ALA A 38 -6.64 10.00 -14.98
C ALA A 38 -6.26 8.69 -14.28
N ALA A 39 -6.10 7.64 -15.07
CA ALA A 39 -5.56 6.35 -14.64
C ALA A 39 -4.07 6.45 -14.28
N GLY A 40 -3.57 5.48 -13.51
CA GLY A 40 -2.15 5.37 -13.14
C GLY A 40 -1.88 5.42 -11.64
N GLY A 41 -2.87 5.79 -10.82
CA GLY A 41 -2.75 5.88 -9.36
C GLY A 41 -1.68 6.85 -8.86
N ILE A 42 -1.18 6.61 -7.64
CA ILE A 42 -0.17 7.46 -6.98
C ILE A 42 1.11 7.69 -7.79
N PRO A 43 1.66 6.74 -8.59
CA PRO A 43 2.85 7.02 -9.41
C PRO A 43 2.75 8.27 -10.29
N ARG A 44 1.55 8.67 -10.74
CA ARG A 44 1.35 9.95 -11.45
C ARG A 44 1.83 11.17 -10.67
N HIS A 45 1.82 11.11 -9.34
CA HIS A 45 2.15 12.23 -8.46
C HIS A 45 3.63 12.21 -8.07
N SER A 46 4.36 11.13 -8.35
CA SER A 46 5.71 10.91 -7.83
C SER A 46 6.77 11.18 -8.90
N ASP A 47 7.10 12.46 -9.12
CA ASP A 47 8.09 12.88 -10.12
C ASP A 47 9.54 12.66 -9.66
N HIS A 48 9.91 11.39 -9.50
CA HIS A 48 11.27 10.93 -9.27
C HIS A 48 11.46 9.52 -9.84
N LEU A 49 12.72 9.13 -10.07
CA LEU A 49 13.07 7.80 -10.56
C LEU A 49 12.86 6.70 -9.50
N GLY A 50 12.87 5.44 -9.93
CA GLY A 50 12.73 4.27 -9.05
C GLY A 50 11.54 3.37 -9.36
N TYR A 51 10.77 3.69 -10.39
CA TYR A 51 9.60 2.91 -10.81
C TYR A 51 9.95 1.89 -11.90
N GLY A 52 9.25 0.75 -11.87
CA GLY A 52 9.37 -0.32 -12.88
C GLY A 52 10.52 -1.31 -12.67
N ILE A 53 11.20 -1.29 -11.52
CA ILE A 53 12.42 -2.09 -11.28
C ILE A 53 12.11 -3.60 -11.32
N ARG A 54 11.06 -4.04 -10.63
CA ARG A 54 10.82 -5.47 -10.42
C ARG A 54 9.94 -6.10 -11.49
N ASP A 55 8.92 -5.39 -11.94
CA ASP A 55 7.90 -5.85 -12.90
C ASP A 55 8.31 -5.61 -14.36
N MET A 56 8.91 -4.45 -14.67
CA MET A 56 9.30 -4.05 -16.03
C MET A 56 10.82 -4.07 -16.29
N LYS A 57 11.65 -4.33 -15.26
CA LYS A 57 13.12 -4.29 -15.34
C LYS A 57 13.65 -2.95 -15.87
N THR A 58 13.07 -1.85 -15.42
CA THR A 58 13.43 -0.50 -15.85
C THR A 58 13.65 0.43 -14.65
N PHE A 59 14.05 1.68 -14.90
CA PHE A 59 14.28 2.69 -13.88
C PHE A 59 13.80 4.05 -14.39
N ILE A 60 12.49 4.28 -14.32
CA ILE A 60 11.81 5.46 -14.88
C ILE A 60 11.10 6.26 -13.78
N SER A 61 10.59 7.43 -14.16
CA SER A 61 9.78 8.25 -13.26
C SER A 61 8.40 7.63 -13.00
N GLY A 62 7.77 8.02 -11.89
CA GLY A 62 6.41 7.61 -11.55
C GLY A 62 5.39 7.89 -12.66
N PRO A 63 5.33 9.12 -13.23
CA PRO A 63 4.42 9.44 -14.33
C PRO A 63 4.65 8.57 -15.57
N THR A 64 5.90 8.37 -15.98
CA THR A 64 6.24 7.51 -17.13
C THR A 64 5.78 6.06 -16.90
N TYR A 65 5.94 5.56 -15.67
CA TYR A 65 5.49 4.22 -15.29
C TYR A 65 3.96 4.10 -15.33
N ALA A 66 3.25 5.10 -14.81
CA ALA A 66 1.79 5.18 -14.82
C ALA A 66 1.23 5.17 -16.26
N GLU A 67 1.80 5.99 -17.15
CA GLU A 67 1.42 6.05 -18.56
C GLU A 67 1.66 4.73 -19.28
N ARG A 68 2.81 4.08 -19.04
CA ARG A 68 3.13 2.78 -19.65
C ARG A 68 2.13 1.71 -19.25
N LEU A 69 1.78 1.61 -17.96
CA LEU A 69 0.78 0.64 -17.49
C LEU A 69 -0.60 0.94 -18.06
N THR A 70 -0.99 2.21 -18.13
CA THR A 70 -2.28 2.62 -18.70
C THR A 70 -2.36 2.23 -20.16
N ARG A 71 -1.31 2.52 -20.95
CA ARG A 71 -1.22 2.12 -22.35
C ARG A 71 -1.26 0.61 -22.53
N GLN A 72 -0.53 -0.15 -21.72
CA GLN A 72 -0.54 -1.62 -21.78
C GLN A 72 -1.94 -2.22 -21.52
N ALA A 73 -2.74 -1.61 -20.64
CA ALA A 73 -4.11 -2.05 -20.40
C ALA A 73 -5.04 -1.72 -21.57
N LEU A 74 -4.95 -0.50 -22.11
CA LEU A 74 -5.74 -0.06 -23.27
C LEU A 74 -5.40 -0.87 -24.54
N ASP A 75 -4.11 -1.04 -24.84
CA ASP A 75 -3.62 -1.82 -25.98
C ASP A 75 -4.02 -3.31 -25.88
N ALA A 76 -4.23 -3.81 -24.66
CA ALA A 76 -4.74 -5.16 -24.41
C ALA A 76 -6.26 -5.28 -24.58
N GLY A 77 -6.99 -4.19 -24.76
CA GLY A 77 -8.45 -4.16 -24.95
C GLY A 77 -9.27 -3.81 -23.70
N ALA A 78 -8.64 -3.41 -22.58
CA ALA A 78 -9.38 -2.99 -21.40
C ALA A 78 -10.09 -1.66 -21.63
N THR A 79 -11.33 -1.53 -21.13
CA THR A 79 -12.02 -0.24 -21.07
C THR A 79 -11.72 0.44 -19.74
N ILE A 80 -11.21 1.68 -19.76
CA ILE A 80 -10.94 2.45 -18.54
C ILE A 80 -11.94 3.61 -18.45
N ARG A 81 -12.77 3.61 -17.39
CA ARG A 81 -13.73 4.68 -17.08
C ARG A 81 -13.17 5.55 -15.95
N THR A 82 -12.58 6.68 -16.32
CA THR A 82 -12.14 7.72 -15.37
C THR A 82 -13.32 8.55 -14.86
N ASN A 83 -13.09 9.36 -13.82
CA ASN A 83 -14.13 10.12 -13.11
C ASN A 83 -15.33 9.24 -12.68
N THR A 84 -15.11 7.94 -12.50
CA THR A 84 -16.16 6.96 -12.19
C THR A 84 -15.81 6.29 -10.87
N MET A 85 -16.51 6.70 -9.82
CA MET A 85 -16.31 6.19 -8.47
C MET A 85 -17.28 5.04 -8.20
N VAL A 86 -16.77 3.91 -7.73
CA VAL A 86 -17.61 2.88 -7.11
C VAL A 86 -17.99 3.37 -5.72
N THR A 87 -19.29 3.52 -5.49
CA THR A 87 -19.83 4.07 -4.24
C THR A 87 -20.44 3.02 -3.32
N GLY A 88 -20.70 1.81 -3.83
CA GLY A 88 -21.36 0.76 -3.08
C GLY A 88 -21.56 -0.51 -3.89
N TRP A 89 -22.40 -1.39 -3.34
CA TRP A 89 -22.76 -2.69 -3.90
C TRP A 89 -24.28 -2.75 -3.97
N ALA A 90 -24.81 -3.04 -5.16
CA ALA A 90 -26.24 -3.30 -5.32
C ALA A 90 -26.55 -4.76 -4.94
N ASP A 91 -25.61 -5.67 -5.22
CA ASP A 91 -25.60 -7.07 -4.78
C ASP A 91 -24.15 -7.62 -4.80
N THR A 92 -23.97 -8.93 -4.66
CA THR A 92 -22.64 -9.57 -4.61
C THR A 92 -21.82 -9.47 -5.90
N THR A 93 -22.46 -9.20 -7.02
CA THR A 93 -21.87 -9.15 -8.38
C THR A 93 -22.09 -7.82 -9.10
N THR A 94 -22.83 -6.89 -8.47
CA THR A 94 -23.21 -5.61 -9.06
C THR A 94 -22.69 -4.44 -8.22
N LEU A 95 -21.87 -3.60 -8.84
CA LEU A 95 -21.30 -2.40 -8.25
C LEU A 95 -22.20 -1.19 -8.51
N GLU A 96 -22.39 -0.35 -7.50
CA GLU A 96 -22.97 0.98 -7.69
C GLU A 96 -21.87 1.95 -8.09
N VAL A 97 -22.07 2.66 -9.21
CA VAL A 97 -21.09 3.61 -9.74
C VAL A 97 -21.70 5.01 -9.84
N THR A 98 -20.89 6.02 -9.55
CA THR A 98 -21.23 7.43 -9.75
C THR A 98 -20.20 8.06 -10.67
N SER A 99 -20.67 8.75 -11.71
CA SER A 99 -19.86 9.44 -12.72
C SER A 99 -20.47 10.81 -13.04
N PRO A 100 -19.84 11.65 -13.89
CA PRO A 100 -20.44 12.90 -14.37
C PRO A 100 -21.82 12.71 -15.03
N ASP A 101 -22.08 11.53 -15.60
CA ASP A 101 -23.37 11.19 -16.23
C ASP A 101 -24.44 10.77 -15.22
N GLY A 102 -24.10 10.69 -13.93
CA GLY A 102 -24.99 10.33 -12.84
C GLY A 102 -24.66 8.99 -12.19
N ARG A 103 -25.67 8.41 -11.53
CA ARG A 103 -25.58 7.10 -10.85
C ARG A 103 -25.99 5.98 -11.81
N ASP A 104 -25.24 4.89 -11.76
CA ASP A 104 -25.46 3.71 -12.58
C ASP A 104 -25.05 2.45 -11.81
N GLN A 105 -25.30 1.28 -12.37
CA GLN A 105 -24.87 -0.01 -11.84
C GLN A 105 -24.06 -0.78 -12.88
N LEU A 106 -22.98 -1.41 -12.45
CA LEU A 106 -22.16 -2.28 -13.30
C LEU A 106 -22.18 -3.71 -12.74
N GLN A 107 -22.82 -4.61 -13.48
CA GLN A 107 -22.78 -6.03 -13.16
C GLN A 107 -21.53 -6.68 -13.78
N ALA A 108 -20.83 -7.50 -13.00
CA ALA A 108 -19.65 -8.22 -13.45
C ALA A 108 -19.66 -9.68 -12.99
N ARG A 109 -19.13 -10.58 -13.82
CA ARG A 109 -18.97 -11.99 -13.43
C ARG A 109 -17.89 -12.15 -12.35
N ALA A 110 -16.83 -11.35 -12.40
CA ALA A 110 -15.81 -11.26 -11.34
C ALA A 110 -15.46 -9.79 -11.03
N ILE A 111 -15.12 -9.51 -9.77
CA ILE A 111 -14.76 -8.18 -9.28
C ILE A 111 -13.38 -8.21 -8.64
N ILE A 112 -12.51 -7.29 -9.03
CA ILE A 112 -11.17 -7.13 -8.45
C ILE A 112 -11.10 -5.78 -7.74
N LEU A 113 -10.90 -5.79 -6.43
CA LEU A 113 -10.66 -4.61 -5.61
C LEU A 113 -9.16 -4.25 -5.66
N ALA A 114 -8.84 -3.12 -6.29
CA ALA A 114 -7.48 -2.59 -6.45
C ALA A 114 -7.38 -1.14 -5.96
N THR A 115 -8.12 -0.82 -4.89
CA THR A 115 -8.34 0.54 -4.36
C THR A 115 -7.11 1.15 -3.67
N GLY A 116 -6.09 0.34 -3.39
CA GLY A 116 -4.83 0.80 -2.81
C GLY A 116 -4.93 1.18 -1.33
N ALA A 117 -4.13 2.16 -0.91
CA ALA A 117 -4.06 2.65 0.45
C ALA A 117 -3.89 4.18 0.48
N ARG A 118 -4.21 4.80 1.61
CA ARG A 118 -4.12 6.24 1.87
C ARG A 118 -3.33 6.50 3.14
N GLU A 119 -2.54 7.58 3.16
CA GLU A 119 -1.94 8.08 4.40
C GLU A 119 -3.04 8.54 5.36
N ARG A 120 -2.88 8.24 6.65
CA ARG A 120 -3.77 8.75 7.69
C ARG A 120 -3.54 10.25 7.84
N PRO A 121 -4.56 11.10 7.59
CA PRO A 121 -4.44 12.53 7.80
C PRO A 121 -4.40 12.84 9.30
N ARG A 122 -4.13 14.09 9.62
CA ARG A 122 -4.04 14.58 11.00
C ARG A 122 -5.19 14.10 11.91
N PRO A 123 -6.48 14.19 11.54
CA PRO A 123 -7.57 13.77 12.43
C PRO A 123 -7.50 12.28 12.74
N ALA A 124 -7.18 11.45 11.75
CA ALA A 124 -7.04 10.01 11.94
C ALA A 124 -5.86 9.66 12.85
N ARG A 125 -4.83 10.50 12.94
CA ARG A 125 -3.66 10.30 13.82
C ARG A 125 -3.84 10.93 15.21
N MET A 126 -4.98 11.57 15.47
CA MET A 126 -5.30 12.24 16.73
C MET A 126 -4.24 13.26 17.17
N ILE A 127 -3.62 13.98 16.22
CA ILE A 127 -2.56 14.96 16.52
C ILE A 127 -3.19 16.28 17.02
N PRO A 128 -2.93 16.68 18.28
CA PRO A 128 -3.45 17.91 18.89
C PRO A 128 -2.96 19.22 18.25
N GLY A 129 -3.53 20.34 18.70
CA GLY A 129 -3.10 21.71 18.35
C GLY A 129 -4.09 22.49 17.50
N ASP A 130 -3.65 23.62 16.94
CA ASP A 130 -4.48 24.55 16.17
C ASP A 130 -4.82 24.01 14.77
N ARG A 131 -5.97 24.38 14.19
CA ARG A 131 -6.46 23.90 12.88
C ARG A 131 -6.01 24.79 11.70
N ALA A 132 -4.72 25.09 11.65
CA ALA A 132 -4.11 25.90 10.60
C ALA A 132 -4.04 25.20 9.23
N ALA A 133 -4.00 26.00 8.16
CA ALA A 133 -3.56 25.57 6.84
C ALA A 133 -2.04 25.26 6.83
N GLY A 134 -1.58 24.48 5.85
CA GLY A 134 -0.17 24.05 5.76
C GLY A 134 0.10 22.64 6.29
N VAL A 135 -0.94 21.84 6.58
CA VAL A 135 -0.80 20.45 7.01
C VAL A 135 -1.25 19.51 5.89
N TYR A 136 -0.34 18.67 5.40
CA TYR A 136 -0.57 17.83 4.22
C TYR A 136 -0.14 16.38 4.48
N THR A 137 -0.72 15.42 3.76
CA THR A 137 -0.11 14.09 3.58
C THR A 137 0.85 14.10 2.39
N THR A 138 1.72 13.10 2.26
CA THR A 138 2.66 13.03 1.12
C THR A 138 1.92 13.01 -0.22
N GLY A 139 0.92 12.15 -0.40
CA GLY A 139 0.13 12.10 -1.62
C GLY A 139 -0.57 13.44 -1.96
N HIS A 140 -1.03 14.18 -0.95
CA HIS A 140 -1.65 15.49 -1.17
C HIS A 140 -0.62 16.58 -1.52
N LEU A 141 0.53 16.61 -0.84
CA LEU A 141 1.66 17.47 -1.20
C LEU A 141 2.06 17.26 -2.67
N GLN A 142 2.23 16.00 -3.07
CA GLN A 142 2.61 15.64 -4.43
C GLN A 142 1.56 16.03 -5.46
N ASN A 143 0.27 15.84 -5.14
CA ASN A 143 -0.81 16.30 -6.01
C ASN A 143 -0.79 17.83 -6.20
N ILE A 144 -0.60 18.60 -5.12
CA ILE A 144 -0.51 20.07 -5.21
C ILE A 144 0.67 20.47 -6.10
N VAL A 145 1.86 19.94 -5.85
CA VAL A 145 3.09 20.38 -6.50
C VAL A 145 3.19 19.90 -7.94
N HIS A 146 3.01 18.60 -8.17
CA HIS A 146 3.30 17.97 -9.47
C HIS A 146 2.12 17.98 -10.44
N LEU A 147 0.87 17.93 -9.94
CA LEU A 147 -0.30 17.89 -10.83
C LEU A 147 -1.04 19.23 -10.91
N LYS A 148 -1.08 19.98 -9.82
CA LYS A 148 -1.78 21.28 -9.77
C LYS A 148 -0.82 22.47 -9.91
N HIS A 149 0.49 22.23 -9.93
CA HIS A 149 1.52 23.26 -9.99
C HIS A 149 1.30 24.37 -8.95
N GLY A 150 0.77 24.00 -7.80
CA GLY A 150 0.48 24.88 -6.68
C GLY A 150 1.71 25.13 -5.82
N LYS A 151 1.58 26.09 -4.90
CA LYS A 151 2.63 26.45 -3.96
C LYS A 151 2.36 25.84 -2.59
N VAL A 152 3.44 25.53 -1.87
CA VAL A 152 3.43 25.18 -0.44
C VAL A 152 4.24 26.22 0.33
N GLY A 153 4.34 26.07 1.66
CA GLY A 153 5.16 26.97 2.49
C GLY A 153 6.65 26.83 2.20
N ARG A 154 7.47 27.47 3.03
CA ARG A 154 8.93 27.57 2.84
C ARG A 154 9.72 26.66 3.77
N ARG A 155 9.14 26.23 4.89
CA ARG A 155 9.83 25.45 5.93
C ARG A 155 8.93 24.32 6.42
N ALA A 156 9.31 23.08 6.13
CA ALA A 156 8.52 21.90 6.42
C ALA A 156 9.12 21.03 7.52
N VAL A 157 8.24 20.57 8.42
CA VAL A 157 8.52 19.40 9.28
C VAL A 157 7.81 18.18 8.71
N VAL A 158 8.55 17.09 8.52
CA VAL A 158 8.03 15.82 8.02
C VAL A 158 7.92 14.82 9.19
N VAL A 159 6.73 14.28 9.41
CA VAL A 159 6.44 13.30 10.46
C VAL A 159 6.48 11.90 9.83
N GLY A 160 7.62 11.23 9.97
CA GLY A 160 7.97 9.94 9.38
C GLY A 160 9.39 9.96 8.83
N ALA A 161 10.06 8.80 8.79
CA ALA A 161 11.36 8.65 8.14
C ALA A 161 11.49 7.33 7.34
N GLU A 162 10.38 6.89 6.76
CA GLU A 162 10.32 5.76 5.84
C GLU A 162 10.59 6.17 4.39
N LEU A 163 10.53 5.23 3.45
CA LEU A 163 10.92 5.45 2.05
C LEU A 163 10.12 6.58 1.36
N VAL A 164 8.81 6.64 1.56
CA VAL A 164 7.91 7.67 1.01
C VAL A 164 8.19 9.04 1.65
N SER A 165 8.73 9.10 2.87
CA SER A 165 9.14 10.34 3.52
C SER A 165 10.22 11.05 2.70
N TYR A 166 11.13 10.31 2.06
CA TYR A 166 12.12 10.89 1.14
C TYR A 166 11.51 11.39 -0.17
N SER A 167 10.43 10.75 -0.64
CA SER A 167 9.65 11.24 -1.79
C SER A 167 8.97 12.59 -1.45
N ALA A 168 8.48 12.76 -0.22
CA ALA A 168 7.99 14.04 0.27
C ALA A 168 9.10 15.10 0.31
N VAL A 169 10.29 14.76 0.83
CA VAL A 169 11.45 15.68 0.85
C VAL A 169 11.84 16.14 -0.55
N LEU A 170 11.91 15.22 -1.53
CA LEU A 170 12.20 15.57 -2.93
C LEU A 170 11.15 16.53 -3.51
N THR A 171 9.87 16.29 -3.17
CA THR A 171 8.77 17.14 -3.61
C THR A 171 8.81 18.53 -2.96
N LEU A 172 9.09 18.60 -1.66
CA LEU A 172 9.28 19.87 -0.95
C LEU A 172 10.42 20.67 -1.56
N LYS A 173 11.55 20.00 -1.84
CA LYS A 173 12.69 20.64 -2.49
C LYS A 173 12.36 21.17 -3.87
N HIS A 174 11.64 20.39 -4.70
CA HIS A 174 11.16 20.85 -6.00
C HIS A 174 10.28 22.11 -5.87
N ALA A 175 9.44 22.17 -4.84
CA ALA A 175 8.59 23.32 -4.55
C ALA A 175 9.32 24.50 -3.87
N GLY A 176 10.63 24.42 -3.64
CA GLY A 176 11.41 25.45 -2.94
C GLY A 176 11.13 25.52 -1.44
N CYS A 177 10.58 24.46 -0.84
CA CYS A 177 10.33 24.33 0.59
C CYS A 177 11.47 23.56 1.28
N GLN A 178 12.11 24.16 2.26
CA GLN A 178 13.18 23.54 3.04
C GLN A 178 12.59 22.54 4.05
N THR A 179 13.06 21.29 4.01
CA THR A 179 12.79 20.34 5.10
C THR A 179 13.67 20.67 6.30
N VAL A 180 13.10 21.26 7.36
CA VAL A 180 13.87 21.67 8.55
C VAL A 180 14.06 20.54 9.55
N LEU A 181 13.16 19.55 9.53
CA LEU A 181 13.23 18.38 10.40
C LEU A 181 12.39 17.23 9.85
N MET A 182 12.94 16.02 9.88
CA MET A 182 12.18 14.78 9.89
C MET A 182 12.12 14.23 11.32
N THR A 183 10.97 13.70 11.74
CA THR A 183 10.81 13.08 13.08
C THR A 183 10.29 11.66 12.95
N SER A 184 10.90 10.74 13.70
CA SER A 184 10.50 9.34 13.77
C SER A 184 10.49 8.86 15.22
N LYS A 185 9.51 8.02 15.57
CA LYS A 185 9.41 7.38 16.89
C LYS A 185 10.42 6.24 17.07
N TYR A 186 10.98 5.75 15.97
CA TYR A 186 11.89 4.61 15.98
C TYR A 186 13.32 5.03 16.33
N PRO A 187 14.16 4.10 16.83
CA PRO A 187 15.55 4.38 17.18
C PRO A 187 16.45 4.69 15.98
N SER A 188 16.04 4.32 14.77
CA SER A 188 16.72 4.62 13.52
C SER A 188 15.70 4.97 12.44
N PRO A 189 16.09 5.74 11.41
CA PRO A 189 15.21 5.97 10.26
C PRO A 189 14.84 4.65 9.57
N GLU A 190 13.58 4.54 9.16
CA GLU A 190 12.96 3.35 8.59
C GLU A 190 13.37 3.07 7.14
N SER A 191 13.88 4.08 6.43
CA SER A 191 14.33 3.97 5.03
C SER A 191 15.59 3.11 4.87
N TYR A 192 15.95 2.78 3.62
CA TYR A 192 17.26 2.17 3.35
C TYR A 192 18.39 3.15 3.70
N GLY A 193 19.52 2.62 4.20
CA GLY A 193 20.65 3.42 4.67
C GLY A 193 21.19 4.41 3.62
N VAL A 194 21.13 4.05 2.34
CA VAL A 194 21.52 4.93 1.22
C VAL A 194 20.69 6.23 1.17
N PHE A 195 19.39 6.17 1.48
CA PHE A 195 18.55 7.38 1.51
C PHE A 195 18.89 8.26 2.71
N ASN A 196 19.20 7.67 3.86
CA ASN A 196 19.67 8.43 5.04
C ASN A 196 20.99 9.13 4.77
N LEU A 197 21.92 8.46 4.09
CA LEU A 197 23.20 9.05 3.72
C LEU A 197 23.01 10.18 2.69
N ALA A 198 22.20 9.94 1.65
CA ALA A 198 21.88 10.95 0.64
C ALA A 198 21.14 12.16 1.24
N GLY A 199 20.24 11.94 2.19
CA GLY A 199 19.51 12.99 2.90
C GLY A 199 20.42 13.93 3.70
N ARG A 200 21.53 13.41 4.25
CA ARG A 200 22.55 14.20 4.96
C ARG A 200 23.54 14.93 4.04
N SER A 201 23.45 14.74 2.73
CA SER A 201 24.31 15.48 1.81
C SER A 201 24.04 16.98 1.92
N PRO A 202 25.03 17.86 1.67
CA PRO A 202 24.82 19.32 1.67
C PRO A 202 23.73 19.77 0.69
N LEU A 203 23.41 18.93 -0.30
CA LEU A 203 22.37 19.18 -1.28
C LEU A 203 20.95 18.98 -0.72
N MET A 204 20.78 18.07 0.24
CA MET A 204 19.47 17.74 0.82
C MET A 204 19.30 18.30 2.24
N ASP A 205 20.39 18.37 3.02
CA ASP A 205 20.48 18.93 4.37
C ASP A 205 19.32 18.53 5.29
N VAL A 206 18.98 17.23 5.25
CA VAL A 206 17.86 16.69 6.02
C VAL A 206 18.34 16.02 7.29
N HIS A 207 17.89 16.57 8.41
CA HIS A 207 18.08 15.98 9.73
C HIS A 207 16.88 15.12 10.15
N VAL A 208 17.15 13.88 10.58
CA VAL A 208 16.14 12.98 11.16
C VAL A 208 16.34 12.90 12.67
N ALA A 209 15.40 13.45 13.44
CA ALA A 209 15.32 13.22 14.87
C ALA A 209 14.62 11.88 15.14
N THR A 210 15.38 10.90 15.64
CA THR A 210 14.88 9.60 16.06
C THR A 210 14.35 9.66 17.49
N ARG A 211 13.54 8.66 17.89
CA ARG A 211 12.90 8.61 19.21
C ARG A 211 12.20 9.93 19.57
N THR A 212 11.56 10.57 18.59
CA THR A 212 10.79 11.79 18.79
C THR A 212 9.37 11.64 18.23
N ARG A 213 8.44 12.45 18.74
CA ARG A 213 7.07 12.53 18.22
C ARG A 213 6.56 13.97 18.14
N LEU A 214 5.72 14.22 17.15
CA LEU A 214 4.91 15.43 17.08
C LEU A 214 3.85 15.42 18.20
N VAL A 215 3.85 16.44 19.05
CA VAL A 215 2.91 16.61 20.16
C VAL A 215 1.74 17.50 19.77
N ARG A 216 2.00 18.63 19.11
CA ARG A 216 0.96 19.54 18.64
C ARG A 216 1.43 20.43 17.51
N ILE A 217 0.47 20.89 16.71
CA ILE A 217 0.66 21.88 15.65
C ILE A 217 0.26 23.26 16.21
N ILE A 218 1.06 24.28 15.94
CA ILE A 218 0.91 25.64 16.46
C ILE A 218 0.71 26.60 15.30
N GLY A 219 -0.35 27.42 15.37
CA GLY A 219 -0.64 28.45 14.37
C GLY A 219 -2.13 28.53 14.03
N LYS A 220 -2.68 29.74 13.95
CA LYS A 220 -4.14 29.94 13.77
C LYS A 220 -4.58 29.78 12.32
N SER A 221 -4.16 30.69 11.44
CA SER A 221 -4.52 30.67 10.01
C SER A 221 -3.63 29.71 9.21
N HIS A 222 -2.33 29.74 9.48
CA HIS A 222 -1.32 28.87 8.91
C HIS A 222 -0.43 28.31 10.01
N VAL A 223 0.24 27.18 9.75
CA VAL A 223 1.24 26.64 10.66
C VAL A 223 2.32 27.71 10.88
N GLN A 224 2.74 27.87 12.12
CA GLN A 224 3.85 28.74 12.52
C GLN A 224 4.96 27.96 13.20
N ALA A 225 4.59 26.87 13.88
CA ALA A 225 5.55 25.94 14.47
C ALA A 225 4.90 24.59 14.77
N VAL A 226 5.74 23.64 15.18
CA VAL A 226 5.33 22.39 15.81
C VAL A 226 6.07 22.17 17.11
N GLU A 227 5.42 21.49 18.06
CA GLU A 227 6.07 21.01 19.28
C GLU A 227 6.43 19.53 19.11
N ILE A 228 7.71 19.21 19.28
CA ILE A 228 8.25 17.85 19.21
C ILE A 228 8.73 17.43 20.61
N GLU A 229 8.46 16.18 20.99
CA GLU A 229 8.90 15.59 22.25
C GLU A 229 9.89 14.45 21.99
N ASN A 230 10.95 14.40 22.80
CA ASN A 230 11.87 13.26 22.88
C ASN A 230 11.24 12.17 23.77
N LEU A 231 11.17 10.95 23.25
CA LEU A 231 10.52 9.81 23.92
C LEU A 231 11.33 9.23 25.08
N ASP A 232 12.63 9.52 25.15
CA ASP A 232 13.52 9.07 26.24
C ASP A 232 13.53 10.06 27.40
N THR A 233 13.59 11.35 27.09
CA THR A 233 13.76 12.40 28.11
C THR A 233 12.48 13.14 28.46
N ALA A 234 11.40 12.95 27.69
CA ALA A 234 10.18 13.76 27.71
C ALA A 234 10.40 15.27 27.46
N GLU A 235 11.60 15.68 27.06
CA GLU A 235 11.93 17.06 26.72
C GLU A 235 11.15 17.49 25.48
N ARG A 236 10.55 18.68 25.53
CA ARG A 236 9.79 19.28 24.44
C ARG A 236 10.51 20.49 23.87
N ARG A 237 10.49 20.61 22.55
CA ARG A 237 11.04 21.76 21.82
C ARG A 237 10.09 22.23 20.73
N ILE A 238 10.08 23.53 20.51
CA ILE A 238 9.33 24.18 19.43
C ILE A 238 10.24 24.28 18.21
N ILE A 239 9.70 23.91 17.04
CA ILE A 239 10.39 23.98 15.75
C ILE A 239 9.58 24.89 14.83
N ASP A 240 10.17 26.02 14.43
CA ASP A 240 9.53 26.98 13.53
C ASP A 240 9.42 26.43 12.11
N CYS A 241 8.19 26.33 11.63
CA CYS A 241 7.84 25.82 10.31
C CYS A 241 6.48 26.37 9.86
N ASP A 242 6.24 26.41 8.56
CA ASP A 242 4.95 26.83 7.98
C ASP A 242 4.24 25.69 7.24
N THR A 243 4.86 24.51 7.21
CA THR A 243 4.36 23.31 6.54
C THR A 243 4.60 22.07 7.40
N VAL A 244 3.61 21.19 7.49
CA VAL A 244 3.72 19.89 8.16
C VAL A 244 3.31 18.80 7.20
N ILE A 245 4.19 17.83 6.96
CA ILE A 245 3.89 16.65 6.14
C ILE A 245 3.70 15.44 7.05
N LEU A 246 2.58 14.75 6.91
CA LEU A 246 2.25 13.53 7.64
C LEU A 246 2.41 12.32 6.72
N THR A 247 3.31 11.41 7.08
CA THR A 247 3.60 10.19 6.30
C THR A 247 3.88 9.00 7.23
N GLY A 248 4.10 7.82 6.66
CA GLY A 248 4.52 6.61 7.38
C GLY A 248 3.43 5.93 8.22
N ASP A 249 2.18 6.40 8.13
CA ASP A 249 1.02 5.78 8.78
C ASP A 249 -0.10 5.66 7.75
N TRP A 250 -0.38 4.45 7.31
CA TRP A 250 -1.18 4.16 6.12
C TRP A 250 -2.31 3.21 6.45
N ILE A 251 -3.43 3.39 5.77
CA ILE A 251 -4.60 2.55 5.89
C ILE A 251 -5.05 2.13 4.49
N PRO A 252 -5.35 0.84 4.26
CA PRO A 252 -5.97 0.39 3.02
C PRO A 252 -7.27 1.16 2.74
N ASP A 253 -7.58 1.41 1.47
CA ASP A 253 -8.88 1.98 1.06
C ASP A 253 -9.94 0.86 1.02
N ASN A 254 -10.30 0.38 2.22
CA ASN A 254 -11.01 -0.87 2.47
C ASN A 254 -12.53 -0.73 2.61
N GLU A 255 -13.10 0.45 2.42
CA GLU A 255 -14.53 0.68 2.72
C GLU A 255 -15.45 -0.18 1.83
N LEU A 256 -15.07 -0.38 0.56
CA LEU A 256 -15.81 -1.29 -0.34
C LEU A 256 -15.72 -2.75 0.12
N ALA A 257 -14.57 -3.18 0.63
CA ALA A 257 -14.41 -4.53 1.18
C ALA A 257 -15.27 -4.71 2.45
N ARG A 258 -15.27 -3.71 3.34
CA ARG A 258 -16.07 -3.73 4.58
C ARG A 258 -17.56 -3.73 4.31
N THR A 259 -18.03 -2.89 3.40
CA THR A 259 -19.46 -2.79 3.04
C THR A 259 -19.97 -4.03 2.30
N ALA A 260 -19.10 -4.74 1.58
CA ALA A 260 -19.40 -6.07 1.02
C ALA A 260 -19.45 -7.20 2.07
N GLY A 261 -19.09 -6.92 3.34
CA GLY A 261 -19.03 -7.95 4.37
C GLY A 261 -17.86 -8.92 4.22
N LEU A 262 -16.78 -8.52 3.54
CA LEU A 262 -15.58 -9.34 3.43
C LEU A 262 -14.88 -9.48 4.79
N ASP A 263 -14.22 -10.62 5.00
CA ASP A 263 -13.36 -10.83 6.17
C ASP A 263 -12.21 -9.82 6.12
N ILE A 264 -12.01 -9.06 7.20
CA ILE A 264 -10.95 -8.05 7.29
C ILE A 264 -9.84 -8.55 8.22
N ASP A 265 -8.60 -8.47 7.75
CA ASP A 265 -7.42 -8.78 8.55
C ASP A 265 -7.18 -7.66 9.58
N PRO A 266 -7.13 -7.96 10.89
CA PRO A 266 -6.98 -6.93 11.91
C PRO A 266 -5.59 -6.27 11.92
N GLY A 267 -4.59 -6.89 11.29
CA GLY A 267 -3.22 -6.39 11.23
C GLY A 267 -3.00 -5.43 10.07
N THR A 268 -3.34 -5.84 8.84
CA THR A 268 -3.24 -4.99 7.63
C THR A 268 -4.39 -4.00 7.51
N LEU A 269 -5.55 -4.32 8.11
CA LEU A 269 -6.84 -3.67 7.87
C LEU A 269 -7.36 -3.86 6.44
N GLY A 270 -6.73 -4.67 5.62
CA GLY A 270 -7.22 -5.06 4.29
C GLY A 270 -8.13 -6.28 4.35
N PRO A 271 -8.82 -6.64 3.24
CA PRO A 271 -9.52 -7.91 3.17
C PRO A 271 -8.54 -9.09 3.31
N VAL A 272 -8.98 -10.13 4.00
CA VAL A 272 -8.26 -11.41 4.08
C VAL A 272 -8.24 -12.06 2.71
N THR A 273 -7.07 -12.50 2.27
CA THR A 273 -6.92 -13.27 1.04
C THR A 273 -6.08 -14.51 1.21
N ASP A 274 -6.31 -15.49 0.34
CA ASP A 274 -5.41 -16.61 0.15
C ASP A 274 -4.27 -16.30 -0.83
N THR A 275 -3.43 -17.29 -1.15
CA THR A 275 -2.29 -17.13 -2.05
C THR A 275 -2.68 -16.91 -3.50
N ALA A 276 -3.92 -17.24 -3.89
CA ALA A 276 -4.51 -16.91 -5.18
C ALA A 276 -5.21 -15.53 -5.19
N LEU A 277 -5.12 -14.77 -4.09
CA LEU A 277 -5.71 -13.43 -3.92
C LEU A 277 -7.26 -13.43 -3.93
N ARG A 278 -7.88 -14.57 -3.59
CA ARG A 278 -9.34 -14.69 -3.41
C ARG A 278 -9.74 -14.18 -2.03
N THR A 279 -10.87 -13.49 -1.95
CA THR A 279 -11.45 -13.02 -0.67
C THR A 279 -12.40 -14.07 -0.08
N SER A 280 -13.10 -13.73 1.01
CA SER A 280 -14.15 -14.58 1.59
C SER A 280 -15.42 -14.66 0.73
N SER A 281 -15.59 -13.76 -0.25
CA SER A 281 -16.72 -13.79 -1.20
C SER A 281 -16.30 -14.39 -2.55
N PRO A 282 -16.95 -15.47 -3.02
CA PRO A 282 -16.69 -16.03 -4.35
C PRO A 282 -16.86 -14.98 -5.46
N GLY A 283 -15.91 -14.96 -6.39
CA GLY A 283 -15.90 -13.99 -7.50
C GLY A 283 -15.37 -12.61 -7.14
N VAL A 284 -15.05 -12.34 -5.86
CA VAL A 284 -14.41 -11.11 -5.41
C VAL A 284 -12.96 -11.38 -5.03
N PHE A 285 -12.06 -10.62 -5.66
CA PHE A 285 -10.61 -10.67 -5.46
C PHE A 285 -10.12 -9.32 -4.94
N ALA A 286 -8.96 -9.29 -4.30
CA ALA A 286 -8.34 -8.05 -3.82
C ALA A 286 -6.83 -8.09 -4.08
N ILE A 287 -6.24 -6.96 -4.48
CA ILE A 287 -4.84 -6.91 -4.92
C ILE A 287 -4.12 -5.61 -4.52
N GLY A 288 -2.78 -5.66 -4.53
CA GLY A 288 -1.93 -4.49 -4.35
C GLY A 288 -1.96 -3.93 -2.93
N ASN A 289 -1.75 -2.62 -2.81
CA ASN A 289 -1.65 -1.97 -1.50
C ASN A 289 -2.96 -1.96 -0.68
N LEU A 290 -4.07 -2.47 -1.23
CA LEU A 290 -5.26 -2.81 -0.45
C LEU A 290 -4.98 -3.96 0.53
N LEU A 291 -4.10 -4.90 0.17
CA LEU A 291 -3.73 -6.06 1.00
C LEU A 291 -2.51 -5.80 1.88
N HIS A 292 -1.51 -5.13 1.33
CA HIS A 292 -0.25 -4.82 2.00
C HIS A 292 0.00 -3.32 1.88
N PRO A 293 -0.53 -2.49 2.80
CA PRO A 293 -0.36 -1.06 2.71
C PRO A 293 1.14 -0.72 2.71
N VAL A 294 1.53 0.21 1.84
CA VAL A 294 2.91 0.73 1.70
C VAL A 294 3.93 -0.21 1.08
N ASP A 295 3.55 -1.01 0.08
CA ASP A 295 4.54 -1.61 -0.82
C ASP A 295 4.80 -0.77 -2.07
N THR A 296 5.92 -1.04 -2.74
CA THR A 296 6.34 -0.34 -3.95
C THR A 296 5.39 -0.64 -5.11
N ALA A 297 5.14 0.36 -5.97
CA ALA A 297 4.20 0.28 -7.08
C ALA A 297 4.44 -0.92 -8.00
N ASP A 298 5.71 -1.27 -8.24
CA ASP A 298 6.12 -2.42 -9.04
C ASP A 298 5.78 -3.78 -8.39
N ILE A 299 5.66 -3.85 -7.07
CA ILE A 299 5.18 -5.05 -6.37
C ILE A 299 3.67 -5.14 -6.45
N ALA A 300 2.96 -4.03 -6.21
CA ALA A 300 1.51 -4.00 -6.35
C ALA A 300 1.08 -4.39 -7.77
N ALA A 301 1.82 -3.97 -8.81
CA ALA A 301 1.61 -4.41 -10.19
C ALA A 301 1.74 -5.94 -10.36
N LEU A 302 2.68 -6.59 -9.65
CA LEU A 302 2.87 -8.03 -9.75
C LEU A 302 1.70 -8.83 -9.17
N ASP A 303 0.97 -8.30 -8.18
CA ASP A 303 -0.28 -8.92 -7.73
C ASP A 303 -1.34 -8.89 -8.83
N GLY A 304 -1.41 -7.80 -9.60
CA GLY A 304 -2.32 -7.69 -10.74
C GLY A 304 -2.04 -8.75 -11.81
N ARG A 305 -0.78 -9.09 -12.04
CA ARG A 305 -0.42 -10.22 -12.92
C ARG A 305 -0.78 -11.56 -12.30
N HIS A 306 -0.55 -11.71 -10.99
CA HIS A 306 -0.75 -12.95 -10.24
C HIS A 306 -2.22 -13.35 -10.14
N VAL A 307 -3.13 -12.39 -9.89
CA VAL A 307 -4.57 -12.66 -9.71
C VAL A 307 -5.26 -13.16 -10.98
N ALA A 308 -4.70 -12.87 -12.16
CA ALA A 308 -5.33 -13.17 -13.45
C ALA A 308 -5.66 -14.66 -13.63
N GLU A 309 -4.78 -15.56 -13.18
CA GLU A 309 -5.04 -17.01 -13.26
C GLU A 309 -6.23 -17.44 -12.40
N ALA A 310 -6.35 -16.91 -11.19
CA ALA A 310 -7.43 -17.24 -10.27
C ALA A 310 -8.78 -16.69 -10.76
N VAL A 311 -8.78 -15.50 -11.36
CA VAL A 311 -9.97 -14.91 -12.00
C VAL A 311 -10.44 -15.76 -13.18
N ARG A 312 -9.53 -16.16 -14.07
CA ARG A 312 -9.86 -17.07 -15.19
C ARG A 312 -10.43 -18.38 -14.69
N ALA A 313 -9.80 -18.98 -13.68
CA ALA A 313 -10.29 -20.22 -13.09
C ALA A 313 -11.72 -20.08 -12.57
N PHE A 314 -12.01 -18.99 -11.86
CA PHE A 314 -13.36 -18.70 -11.39
C PHE A 314 -14.35 -18.53 -12.55
N LEU A 315 -13.99 -17.77 -13.60
CA LEU A 315 -14.84 -17.56 -14.78
C LEU A 315 -15.10 -18.85 -15.58
N ASP A 316 -14.16 -19.81 -15.56
CA ASP A 316 -14.31 -21.16 -16.13
C ASP A 316 -15.17 -22.09 -15.25
N GLY A 317 -15.68 -21.60 -14.10
CA GLY A 317 -16.45 -22.40 -13.16
C GLY A 317 -15.62 -23.31 -12.25
N ARG A 318 -14.29 -23.16 -12.23
CA ARG A 318 -13.42 -23.92 -11.31
C ARG A 318 -13.54 -23.35 -9.91
N GLN A 319 -14.04 -24.18 -8.98
CA GLN A 319 -14.14 -23.83 -7.58
C GLN A 319 -12.81 -24.11 -6.86
N PRO A 320 -12.43 -23.27 -5.86
CA PRO A 320 -11.31 -23.58 -4.97
C PRO A 320 -11.58 -24.91 -4.27
N ALA A 321 -10.70 -25.89 -4.46
CA ALA A 321 -10.77 -27.14 -3.73
C ALA A 321 -9.98 -27.04 -2.41
N GLY A 322 -10.43 -27.75 -1.39
CA GLY A 322 -9.63 -28.05 -0.20
C GLY A 322 -9.68 -27.02 0.92
N GLN A 323 -9.13 -27.43 2.06
CA GLN A 323 -9.08 -26.64 3.28
C GLN A 323 -8.07 -25.50 3.17
N SER A 324 -8.34 -24.41 3.88
CA SER A 324 -7.38 -23.32 4.04
C SER A 324 -6.96 -23.19 5.49
N VAL A 325 -5.69 -22.88 5.68
CA VAL A 325 -5.11 -22.60 6.99
C VAL A 325 -4.81 -21.11 7.11
N PRO A 326 -5.20 -20.45 8.23
CA PRO A 326 -4.78 -19.10 8.53
C PRO A 326 -3.26 -19.03 8.78
N VAL A 327 -2.63 -17.97 8.29
CA VAL A 327 -1.24 -17.61 8.60
C VAL A 327 -1.28 -16.31 9.37
N GLN A 328 -0.76 -16.32 10.58
CA GLN A 328 -0.79 -15.18 11.50
C GLN A 328 0.61 -14.74 11.89
N ALA A 329 0.73 -13.46 12.20
CA ALA A 329 1.96 -12.86 12.71
C ALA A 329 1.94 -12.79 14.23
N GLN A 330 3.04 -13.17 14.87
CA GLN A 330 3.27 -12.97 16.30
C GLN A 330 4.21 -11.78 16.52
N ALA A 331 3.88 -10.92 17.50
CA ALA A 331 4.70 -9.79 17.89
C ALA A 331 6.18 -10.20 18.05
N PRO A 332 7.14 -9.42 17.53
CA PRO A 332 7.00 -8.04 17.01
C PRO A 332 6.59 -7.95 15.52
N LEU A 333 6.17 -9.04 14.90
CA LEU A 333 5.49 -9.00 13.60
C LEU A 333 4.07 -8.50 13.79
N ARG A 334 3.66 -7.55 12.95
CA ARG A 334 2.33 -6.92 13.04
C ARG A 334 1.32 -7.62 12.13
N TRP A 335 1.74 -7.99 10.93
CA TRP A 335 0.87 -8.66 9.95
C TRP A 335 1.66 -9.47 8.94
N VAL A 336 0.96 -10.35 8.23
CA VAL A 336 1.42 -11.14 7.09
C VAL A 336 0.37 -11.10 5.98
N ALA A 337 0.82 -10.98 4.73
CA ALA A 337 -0.03 -11.03 3.54
C ALA A 337 0.61 -11.94 2.48
N PRO A 338 -0.18 -12.82 1.82
CA PRO A 338 -1.55 -13.20 2.16
C PRO A 338 -1.63 -13.89 3.53
N SER A 339 -2.78 -13.81 4.20
CA SER A 339 -3.01 -14.34 5.54
C SER A 339 -3.75 -15.69 5.56
N ARG A 340 -4.00 -16.29 4.39
CA ARG A 340 -4.47 -17.67 4.24
C ARG A 340 -3.65 -18.42 3.19
N VAL A 341 -3.54 -19.72 3.38
CA VAL A 341 -2.97 -20.65 2.38
C VAL A 341 -3.96 -21.79 2.20
N ARG A 342 -4.21 -22.19 0.95
CA ARG A 342 -5.11 -23.30 0.62
C ARG A 342 -4.36 -24.44 -0.05
N VAL A 343 -4.80 -25.66 0.22
CA VAL A 343 -4.29 -26.86 -0.47
C VAL A 343 -4.40 -26.68 -1.98
N GLY A 344 -3.31 -26.95 -2.70
CA GLY A 344 -3.31 -26.96 -4.17
C GLY A 344 -3.25 -25.59 -4.84
N ASP A 345 -3.29 -24.49 -4.08
CA ASP A 345 -3.06 -23.17 -4.64
C ASP A 345 -1.59 -22.99 -5.05
N ALA A 346 -1.40 -22.14 -6.06
CA ALA A 346 -0.07 -21.61 -6.37
C ALA A 346 0.53 -20.88 -5.17
N ALA A 347 1.87 -20.85 -5.13
CA ALA A 347 2.60 -20.01 -4.21
C ALA A 347 2.19 -18.53 -4.38
N PRO A 348 2.26 -17.71 -3.30
CA PRO A 348 1.94 -16.28 -3.40
C PRO A 348 2.84 -15.59 -4.42
N ALA A 349 2.42 -14.40 -4.88
CA ALA A 349 3.16 -13.60 -5.85
C ALA A 349 4.67 -13.56 -5.52
N ARG A 350 5.49 -13.90 -6.53
CA ARG A 350 6.96 -14.00 -6.43
C ARG A 350 7.50 -15.04 -5.43
N HIS A 351 6.71 -15.99 -4.98
CA HIS A 351 7.06 -16.95 -3.92
C HIS A 351 7.51 -16.25 -2.64
N ARG A 352 6.79 -15.18 -2.26
CA ARG A 352 7.10 -14.38 -1.07
C ARG A 352 5.83 -14.14 -0.24
N LEU A 353 5.97 -14.32 1.06
CA LEU A 353 5.08 -13.72 2.05
C LEU A 353 5.59 -12.30 2.32
N LEU A 354 4.65 -11.36 2.41
CA LEU A 354 4.89 -9.98 2.78
C LEU A 354 4.58 -9.82 4.26
N LEU A 355 5.50 -9.26 5.02
CA LEU A 355 5.35 -9.09 6.45
C LEU A 355 5.72 -7.67 6.86
N TRP A 356 5.18 -7.25 8.00
CA TRP A 356 5.52 -5.99 8.66
C TRP A 356 5.92 -6.22 10.10
N THR A 357 6.84 -5.41 10.60
CA THR A 357 7.32 -5.47 11.98
C THR A 357 7.39 -4.09 12.60
N ASP A 358 7.19 -4.01 13.91
CA ASP A 358 7.37 -2.78 14.70
C ASP A 358 8.76 -2.70 15.35
N THR A 359 9.61 -3.70 15.14
CA THR A 359 10.98 -3.75 15.70
C THR A 359 12.02 -3.93 14.61
N LEU A 360 13.13 -3.19 14.70
CA LEU A 360 14.28 -3.40 13.84
C LEU A 360 15.05 -4.66 14.25
N VAL A 361 15.16 -5.63 13.36
CA VAL A 361 15.99 -6.83 13.51
C VAL A 361 16.97 -6.90 12.35
N ARG A 362 18.27 -6.77 12.63
CA ARG A 362 19.31 -6.65 11.59
C ARG A 362 19.46 -7.90 10.74
N ILE A 363 19.41 -9.06 11.37
CA ILE A 363 19.50 -10.38 10.74
C ILE A 363 18.30 -11.19 11.26
N PRO A 364 17.12 -11.04 10.64
CA PRO A 364 15.91 -11.65 11.17
C PRO A 364 15.92 -13.17 10.92
N LYS A 365 15.68 -13.93 11.99
CA LYS A 365 15.34 -15.35 11.93
C LYS A 365 13.83 -15.50 12.06
N VAL A 366 13.19 -15.85 10.97
CA VAL A 366 11.74 -16.09 10.92
C VAL A 366 11.48 -17.57 11.14
N VAL A 367 10.57 -17.88 12.05
CA VAL A 367 10.14 -19.25 12.36
C VAL A 367 8.65 -19.37 12.10
N ALA A 368 8.27 -20.44 11.40
CA ALA A 368 6.87 -20.83 11.24
C ALA A 368 6.57 -21.99 12.18
N THR A 369 5.56 -21.83 13.03
CA THR A 369 5.08 -22.86 13.97
C THR A 369 3.63 -23.19 13.71
N GLN A 370 3.26 -24.45 13.93
CA GLN A 370 1.88 -24.94 13.81
C GLN A 370 1.68 -26.03 14.87
N ASN A 371 0.63 -25.92 15.68
CA ASN A 371 0.35 -26.84 16.80
C ASN A 371 1.59 -27.12 17.70
N GLY A 372 2.36 -26.08 18.02
CA GLY A 372 3.58 -26.17 18.83
C GLY A 372 4.81 -26.77 18.13
N LYS A 373 4.69 -27.22 16.87
CA LYS A 373 5.80 -27.77 16.08
C LYS A 373 6.36 -26.73 15.13
N VAL A 374 7.68 -26.71 14.96
CA VAL A 374 8.33 -25.84 13.97
C VAL A 374 8.26 -26.49 12.58
N ILE A 375 7.52 -25.86 11.67
CA ILE A 375 7.38 -26.32 10.29
C ILE A 375 8.36 -25.65 9.34
N GLY A 376 8.94 -24.50 9.69
CA GLY A 376 9.89 -23.80 8.84
C GLY A 376 10.78 -22.80 9.58
N ARG A 377 11.98 -22.57 9.06
CA ARG A 377 12.92 -21.54 9.52
C ARG A 377 13.58 -20.87 8.33
N ARG A 378 13.72 -19.54 8.37
CA ARG A 378 14.47 -18.76 7.37
C ARG A 378 15.26 -17.66 8.06
N THR A 379 16.56 -17.60 7.82
CA THR A 379 17.39 -16.44 8.16
C THR A 379 17.51 -15.57 6.91
N LEU A 380 17.19 -14.29 7.03
CA LEU A 380 17.25 -13.37 5.89
C LEU A 380 18.51 -12.50 5.98
N PRO A 381 19.18 -12.22 4.85
CA PRO A 381 20.38 -11.39 4.82
C PRO A 381 20.05 -9.88 4.83
N TRP A 382 18.77 -9.51 4.84
CA TRP A 382 18.29 -8.14 4.94
C TRP A 382 17.52 -7.90 6.24
N PRO A 383 17.63 -6.69 6.81
CA PRO A 383 16.98 -6.36 8.07
C PRO A 383 15.45 -6.31 7.92
N ALA A 384 14.75 -6.87 8.91
CA ALA A 384 13.34 -6.55 9.16
C ALA A 384 13.31 -5.18 9.85
N SER A 385 12.64 -4.20 9.25
CA SER A 385 12.63 -2.82 9.74
C SER A 385 11.19 -2.32 9.79
N PRO A 386 10.84 -1.51 10.80
CA PRO A 386 9.61 -0.74 10.78
C PRO A 386 9.55 0.17 9.56
N GLY A 387 8.34 0.59 9.19
CA GLY A 387 8.08 1.52 8.09
C GLY A 387 8.24 0.95 6.69
N ARG A 388 8.49 -0.36 6.52
CA ARG A 388 8.52 -1.00 5.20
C ARG A 388 8.19 -2.49 5.25
N VAL A 389 7.68 -2.99 4.13
CA VAL A 389 7.45 -4.43 3.92
C VAL A 389 8.77 -5.18 3.88
N PHE A 390 8.89 -6.23 4.70
CA PHE A 390 9.98 -7.20 4.61
C PHE A 390 9.45 -8.55 4.09
N ARG A 391 10.28 -9.27 3.34
CA ARG A 391 9.83 -10.40 2.50
C ARG A 391 10.45 -11.70 2.96
N VAL A 392 9.61 -12.72 3.15
CA VAL A 392 10.01 -14.07 3.55
C VAL A 392 9.71 -15.04 2.41
N PRO A 393 10.63 -15.94 2.02
CA PRO A 393 10.32 -17.00 1.06
C PRO A 393 9.11 -17.83 1.51
N SER A 394 8.12 -18.01 0.63
CA SER A 394 6.91 -18.79 0.97
C SER A 394 7.21 -20.25 1.29
N SER A 395 8.35 -20.77 0.83
CA SER A 395 8.89 -22.09 1.21
C SER A 395 9.06 -22.33 2.72
N ILE A 396 8.94 -21.29 3.55
CA ILE A 396 8.83 -21.47 5.01
C ILE A 396 7.56 -22.25 5.42
N LEU A 397 6.56 -22.32 4.53
CA LEU A 397 5.29 -23.00 4.72
C LEU A 397 5.18 -24.37 4.04
N ASP A 398 6.25 -24.88 3.41
CA ASP A 398 6.20 -26.15 2.62
C ASP A 398 5.79 -27.39 3.44
N ARG A 399 5.91 -27.33 4.77
CA ARG A 399 5.55 -28.41 5.70
C ARG A 399 4.27 -28.10 6.50
N ILE A 400 3.40 -27.26 5.95
CA ILE A 400 2.09 -26.97 6.55
C ILE A 400 1.23 -28.23 6.58
N ASP A 401 0.55 -28.44 7.69
CA ASP A 401 -0.50 -29.43 7.83
C ASP A 401 -1.85 -28.73 7.63
N TYR A 402 -2.58 -29.10 6.57
CA TYR A 402 -3.82 -28.41 6.20
C TYR A 402 -5.03 -28.80 7.04
N GLU A 403 -4.92 -29.90 7.80
CA GLU A 403 -5.93 -30.37 8.75
C GLU A 403 -5.71 -29.80 10.16
N ALA A 404 -4.57 -29.13 10.38
CA ALA A 404 -4.19 -28.52 11.65
C ALA A 404 -4.68 -27.07 11.79
N GLY A 405 -4.38 -26.46 12.94
CA GLY A 405 -4.72 -25.07 13.24
C GLY A 405 -3.85 -24.06 12.47
N ALA A 406 -3.97 -22.78 12.86
CA ALA A 406 -3.25 -21.69 12.22
C ALA A 406 -1.71 -21.85 12.29
N VAL A 407 -1.03 -21.41 11.22
CA VAL A 407 0.42 -21.23 11.22
C VAL A 407 0.76 -19.88 11.82
N THR A 408 1.66 -19.85 12.79
CA THR A 408 2.17 -18.63 13.41
C THR A 408 3.58 -18.34 12.93
N LEU A 409 3.80 -17.15 12.37
CA LEU A 409 5.12 -16.63 12.03
C LEU A 409 5.63 -15.76 13.18
N SER A 410 6.86 -16.01 13.63
CA SER A 410 7.51 -15.23 14.67
C SER A 410 8.94 -14.84 14.28
N LEU A 411 9.44 -13.76 14.91
CA LEU A 411 10.86 -13.41 14.87
C LEU A 411 11.54 -13.96 16.12
N VAL A 412 12.63 -14.70 15.93
CA VAL A 412 13.49 -15.16 17.02
C VAL A 412 14.72 -14.26 17.05
N ASN A 413 14.93 -13.60 18.18
CA ASN A 413 16.18 -12.94 18.49
C ASN A 413 17.06 -13.98 19.19
N ASP A 414 18.30 -14.15 18.74
CA ASP A 414 19.30 -14.91 19.49
C ASP A 414 19.72 -14.16 20.76
#